data_AF-A0A6N3D4K2-F1
#
_entry.id   AF-A0A6N3D4K2-F1
#
_cell.length_a   1.000
_cell.length_b   1.000
_cell.length_c   1.000
_cell.angle_alpha   90.00
_cell.angle_beta   90.00
_cell.angle_gamma   90.00
#
_symmetry.space_group_name_H-M   'P 1'
#
loop_
_entity.id
_entity.type
_entity.pdbx_description
1 polymer ?
#
loop_
_entity_poly.entity_id
_entity_poly.type
_entity_poly.pdbx_seq_one_letter_code
_entity_poly.pdbx_strand_id
1 'polypeptide(L)'
;MARLPLQGSKMNKIKFGTTVEVATPDRIKELRSKNPESIRSTGEAIDYLTAMFTGLTPRVAEAMDKACQKELQLTAQEMRRLSFDGSEELSVAELERDYDQFLRLHEHFSLYYMDLAENEPRDMRRIDLADNDFAVVPSSWILLGDGESSESFSQVSVVEICGGAKHGAPHFAFLHNGEYNEEDVLDLAIQKWPPLFDLAHDPCVGRWNSKSAKSCVYNGVPVICFHELQDASFYEGRGLDAPCGAAVHRCQQ
;
A
#
# COMPACT_ATOMS: atom_id res chain seq x y z
N MET A 1 3.24 50.87 6.64
CA MET A 1 3.06 49.73 5.71
C MET A 1 3.21 48.45 6.50
N ALA A 2 2.17 47.63 6.54
CA ALA A 2 2.16 46.37 7.28
C ALA A 2 3.19 45.40 6.64
N ARG A 3 4.08 44.85 7.47
CA ARG A 3 5.02 43.80 7.06
C ARG A 3 4.25 42.48 6.93
N LEU A 4 4.41 41.80 5.80
CA LEU A 4 3.95 40.43 5.62
C LEU A 4 4.66 39.50 6.63
N PRO A 5 4.01 38.43 7.12
CA PRO A 5 4.59 37.55 8.12
C PRO A 5 5.85 36.85 7.58
N LEU A 6 6.98 37.03 8.28
CA LEU A 6 8.22 36.26 8.10
C LEU A 6 8.12 34.94 8.87
N GLN A 7 7.24 34.03 8.45
CA GLN A 7 7.26 32.66 8.98
C GLN A 7 6.61 31.72 7.96
N GLY A 8 7.41 31.30 6.98
CA GLY A 8 7.20 29.99 6.38
C GLY A 8 7.43 28.95 7.47
N SER A 9 6.52 27.98 7.59
CA SER A 9 6.67 26.80 8.45
C SER A 9 8.12 26.31 8.41
N LYS A 10 8.78 26.15 9.56
CA LYS A 10 10.13 25.59 9.61
C LYS A 10 10.06 24.19 9.00
N MET A 11 10.46 24.06 7.74
CA MET A 11 10.56 22.75 7.09
C MET A 11 11.58 21.94 7.89
N ASN A 12 11.15 20.80 8.43
CA ASN A 12 12.01 19.85 9.13
C ASN A 12 12.95 19.17 8.11
N LYS A 13 14.03 19.86 7.73
CA LYS A 13 15.04 19.35 6.79
C LYS A 13 16.16 18.63 7.55
N ILE A 14 16.56 17.46 7.07
CA ILE A 14 17.70 16.69 7.58
C ILE A 14 18.86 16.83 6.60
N LYS A 15 20.08 17.02 7.11
CA LYS A 15 21.29 17.08 6.28
C LYS A 15 21.91 15.68 6.18
N PHE A 16 21.94 15.13 4.97
CA PHE A 16 22.69 13.92 4.66
C PHE A 16 24.06 14.28 4.07
N GLY A 17 25.13 13.76 4.66
CA GLY A 17 26.47 13.79 4.08
C GLY A 17 26.81 12.38 3.59
N THR A 18 27.15 12.23 2.30
CA THR A 18 27.51 10.93 1.72
C THR A 18 28.51 11.09 0.58
N THR A 19 29.15 9.99 0.21
CA THR A 19 29.98 9.89 -0.99
C THR A 19 29.09 9.56 -2.18
N VAL A 20 29.30 10.24 -3.30
CA VAL A 20 28.57 10.02 -4.55
C VAL A 20 29.56 9.78 -5.68
N GLU A 21 29.10 9.15 -6.77
CA GLU A 21 29.90 9.03 -7.99
C GLU A 21 30.31 10.41 -8.53
N VAL A 22 31.46 10.44 -9.22
CA VAL A 22 32.03 11.67 -9.80
C VAL A 22 31.08 12.34 -10.79
N ALA A 23 30.26 11.56 -11.51
CA ALA A 23 29.29 12.09 -12.48
C ALA A 23 28.00 12.65 -11.84
N THR A 24 27.72 12.31 -10.57
CA THR A 24 26.46 12.69 -9.92
C THR A 24 26.28 14.21 -9.79
N PRO A 25 27.29 15.00 -9.37
CA PRO A 25 27.17 16.46 -9.32
C PRO A 25 26.82 17.10 -10.67
N ASP A 26 27.39 16.59 -11.76
CA ASP A 26 27.15 17.11 -13.11
C ASP A 26 25.74 16.79 -13.58
N ARG A 27 25.26 15.56 -13.34
CA ARG A 27 23.88 15.16 -13.63
C ARG A 27 22.85 15.99 -12.83
N ILE A 28 23.13 16.26 -11.55
CA ILE A 28 22.27 17.12 -10.73
C ILE A 28 22.26 18.56 -11.26
N LYS A 29 23.41 19.07 -11.71
CA LYS A 29 23.50 20.40 -12.32
C LYS A 29 22.69 20.48 -13.61
N GLU A 30 22.74 19.44 -14.44
CA GLU A 30 21.93 19.35 -15.67
C GLU A 30 20.43 19.26 -15.37
N LEU A 31 20.03 18.45 -14.39
CA LEU A 31 18.62 18.35 -13.97
C LEU A 31 18.08 19.72 -13.52
N ARG A 32 18.89 20.46 -12.76
CA ARG A 32 18.58 21.82 -12.29
C ARG A 32 18.49 22.83 -13.43
N SER A 33 19.37 22.75 -14.43
CA SER A 33 19.31 23.66 -15.58
C SER A 33 18.09 23.41 -16.46
N LYS A 34 17.60 22.17 -16.55
CA LYS A 34 16.36 21.82 -17.26
C LYS A 34 15.10 22.22 -16.49
N ASN A 35 15.16 22.35 -15.15
CA ASN A 35 14.00 22.64 -14.29
C ASN A 35 14.28 23.77 -13.27
N PRO A 36 14.65 24.98 -13.72
CA PRO A 36 15.18 26.02 -12.84
C PRO A 36 14.13 26.60 -11.88
N GLU A 37 12.85 26.59 -12.26
CA GLU A 37 11.76 27.11 -11.42
C GLU A 37 11.48 26.21 -10.21
N SER A 38 11.62 24.90 -10.39
CA SER A 38 11.26 23.87 -9.41
C SER A 38 12.45 23.35 -8.61
N ILE A 39 13.68 23.40 -9.17
CA ILE A 39 14.86 22.74 -8.58
C ILE A 39 16.02 23.73 -8.45
N ARG A 40 16.12 24.41 -7.30
CA ARG A 40 17.08 25.50 -7.10
C ARG A 40 18.35 25.04 -6.39
N SER A 41 18.29 23.91 -5.69
CA SER A 41 19.39 23.35 -4.92
C SER A 41 19.58 21.86 -5.17
N THR A 42 20.74 21.33 -4.76
CA THR A 42 21.01 19.87 -4.78
C THR A 42 20.01 19.09 -3.94
N GLY A 43 19.60 19.62 -2.78
CA GLY A 43 18.59 18.98 -1.94
C GLY A 43 17.25 18.86 -2.64
N GLU A 44 16.78 19.94 -3.27
CA GLU A 44 15.52 19.93 -4.04
C GLU A 44 15.60 19.01 -5.27
N ALA A 45 16.78 18.82 -5.86
CA ALA A 45 16.97 17.88 -6.95
C ALA A 45 16.76 16.43 -6.48
N ILE A 46 17.27 16.11 -5.29
CA ILE A 46 17.08 14.81 -4.65
C ILE A 46 15.60 14.63 -4.30
N ASP A 47 14.98 15.60 -3.61
CA ASP A 47 13.56 15.56 -3.26
C ASP A 47 12.68 15.33 -4.49
N TYR A 48 12.98 16.03 -5.60
CA TYR A 48 12.28 15.89 -6.86
C TYR A 48 12.40 14.48 -7.46
N LEU A 49 13.62 13.93 -7.52
CA LEU A 49 13.85 12.57 -8.03
C LEU A 49 13.19 11.53 -7.13
N THR A 50 13.32 11.67 -5.81
CA THR A 50 12.67 10.77 -4.85
C THR A 50 11.17 10.80 -5.03
N ALA A 51 10.52 11.97 -5.05
CA ALA A 51 9.09 12.07 -5.26
C ALA A 51 8.65 11.44 -6.60
N MET A 52 9.41 11.67 -7.68
CA MET A 52 9.09 11.13 -9.01
C MET A 52 9.15 9.60 -9.06
N PHE A 53 10.17 8.98 -8.45
CA PHE A 53 10.41 7.55 -8.58
C PHE A 53 9.82 6.72 -7.44
N THR A 54 9.60 7.30 -6.26
CA THR A 54 9.07 6.59 -5.08
C THR A 54 7.63 6.94 -4.72
N GLY A 55 7.08 8.03 -5.27
CA GLY A 55 5.70 8.46 -5.04
C GLY A 55 4.69 7.95 -6.06
N LEU A 56 4.99 6.85 -6.76
CA LEU A 56 4.15 6.35 -7.85
C LEU A 56 2.93 5.62 -7.31
N THR A 57 1.75 5.97 -7.84
CA THR A 57 0.55 5.17 -7.62
C THR A 57 0.64 3.85 -8.39
N PRO A 58 -0.01 2.77 -7.91
CA PRO A 58 0.00 1.47 -8.58
C PRO A 58 -0.40 1.51 -10.05
N ARG A 59 -1.46 2.26 -10.37
CA ARG A 59 -1.95 2.43 -11.74
C ARG A 59 -0.91 3.07 -12.65
N VAL A 60 -0.19 4.08 -12.15
CA VAL A 60 0.85 4.76 -12.92
C VAL A 60 2.06 3.84 -13.10
N ALA A 61 2.47 3.14 -12.05
CA ALA A 61 3.56 2.18 -12.11
C ALA A 61 3.27 1.05 -13.10
N GLU A 62 2.07 0.47 -13.09
CA GLU A 62 1.65 -0.58 -14.04
C GLU A 62 1.69 -0.08 -15.49
N ALA A 63 1.22 1.15 -15.74
CA ALA A 63 1.25 1.73 -17.08
C ALA A 63 2.69 1.95 -17.59
N MET A 64 3.59 2.44 -16.72
CA MET A 64 5.01 2.61 -17.05
C MET A 64 5.69 1.25 -17.25
N ASP A 65 5.34 0.27 -16.43
CA ASP A 65 5.90 -1.07 -16.52
C ASP A 65 5.56 -1.77 -17.83
N LYS A 66 4.29 -1.72 -18.25
CA LYS A 66 3.84 -2.25 -19.55
C LYS A 66 4.58 -1.61 -20.72
N ALA A 67 4.89 -0.31 -20.62
CA ALA A 67 5.70 0.37 -21.62
C ALA A 67 7.14 -0.18 -21.63
N CYS A 68 7.77 -0.35 -20.45
CA CYS A 68 9.11 -0.94 -20.33
C CYS A 68 9.15 -2.36 -20.90
N GLN A 69 8.17 -3.21 -20.58
CA GLN A 69 8.08 -4.58 -21.10
C GLN A 69 7.98 -4.62 -22.63
N LYS A 70 7.20 -3.69 -23.21
CA LYS A 70 7.08 -3.58 -24.67
C LYS A 70 8.42 -3.20 -25.30
N GLU A 71 9.12 -2.21 -24.76
CA GLU A 71 10.42 -1.79 -25.29
C GLU A 71 11.47 -2.90 -25.11
N LEU A 72 11.51 -3.60 -23.98
CA LEU A 72 12.39 -4.76 -23.77
C LEU A 72 12.19 -5.83 -24.86
N GLN A 73 10.94 -6.13 -25.22
CA GLN A 73 10.65 -7.08 -26.29
C GLN A 73 11.12 -6.59 -27.65
N LEU A 74 10.96 -5.30 -27.95
CA LEU A 74 11.41 -4.69 -29.20
C LEU A 74 12.94 -4.69 -29.29
N THR A 75 13.64 -4.20 -28.27
CA THR A 75 15.10 -4.19 -28.18
C THR A 75 15.66 -5.61 -28.29
N ALA A 76 15.09 -6.59 -27.60
CA ALA A 76 15.53 -7.99 -27.71
C ALA A 76 15.26 -8.61 -29.09
N GLN A 77 14.24 -8.15 -29.82
CA GLN A 77 14.04 -8.57 -31.21
C GLN A 77 15.05 -7.92 -32.15
N GLU A 78 15.37 -6.64 -31.93
CA GLU A 78 16.34 -5.90 -32.73
C GLU A 78 17.74 -6.47 -32.56
N MET A 79 18.19 -6.72 -31.32
CA MET A 79 19.47 -7.39 -31.03
C MET A 79 19.59 -8.75 -31.71
N ARG A 80 18.49 -9.53 -31.79
CA ARG A 80 18.48 -10.83 -32.47
C ARG A 80 18.60 -10.74 -34.00
N ARG A 81 18.33 -9.58 -34.59
CA ARG A 81 18.42 -9.35 -36.05
C ARG A 81 19.78 -8.84 -36.49
N LEU A 82 20.61 -8.38 -35.56
CA LEU A 82 21.95 -7.87 -35.87
C LEU A 82 22.88 -9.00 -36.32
N SER A 83 23.84 -8.64 -37.15
CA SER A 83 24.85 -9.55 -37.68
C SER A 83 25.86 -9.94 -36.59
N PHE A 84 26.23 -11.23 -36.56
CA PHE A 84 27.23 -11.76 -35.63
C PHE A 84 28.69 -11.54 -36.10
N ASP A 85 28.90 -10.88 -37.24
CA ASP A 85 30.22 -10.68 -37.85
C ASP A 85 30.99 -9.46 -37.29
N GLY A 86 30.46 -8.79 -36.27
CA GLY A 86 31.10 -7.66 -35.60
C GLY A 86 30.95 -6.33 -36.34
N SER A 87 30.27 -6.29 -37.49
CA SER A 87 30.04 -5.05 -38.25
C SER A 87 29.14 -4.03 -37.52
N GLU A 88 28.37 -4.49 -36.52
CA GLU A 88 27.38 -3.70 -35.79
C GLU A 88 27.69 -3.59 -34.28
N GLU A 89 28.94 -3.78 -33.85
CA GLU A 89 29.33 -3.80 -32.42
C GLU A 89 28.89 -2.56 -31.63
N LEU A 90 28.95 -1.36 -32.22
CA LEU A 90 28.49 -0.14 -31.58
C LEU A 90 26.97 -0.15 -31.36
N SER A 91 26.21 -0.60 -32.36
CA SER A 91 24.75 -0.74 -32.27
C SER A 91 24.36 -1.77 -31.23
N VAL A 92 25.10 -2.88 -31.13
CA VAL A 92 24.89 -3.90 -30.08
C VAL A 92 25.08 -3.27 -28.69
N ALA A 93 26.19 -2.56 -28.47
CA ALA A 93 26.49 -1.96 -27.17
C ALA A 93 25.49 -0.86 -26.75
N GLU A 94 24.90 -0.14 -27.71
CA GLU A 94 23.82 0.81 -27.45
C GLU A 94 22.52 0.10 -27.06
N LEU A 95 22.11 -0.92 -27.82
CA LEU A 95 20.91 -1.69 -27.51
C LEU A 95 21.03 -2.45 -26.18
N GLU A 96 22.20 -2.99 -25.84
CA GLU A 96 22.45 -3.61 -24.54
C GLU A 96 22.26 -2.60 -23.40
N ARG A 97 22.78 -1.37 -23.56
CA ARG A 97 22.62 -0.32 -22.56
C ARG A 97 21.15 0.09 -22.39
N ASP A 98 20.42 0.20 -23.49
CA ASP A 98 19.00 0.54 -23.46
C ASP A 98 18.18 -0.58 -22.84
N TYR A 99 18.45 -1.83 -23.22
CA TYR A 99 17.84 -3.02 -22.63
C TYR A 99 18.04 -3.05 -21.12
N ASP A 100 19.27 -2.86 -20.65
CA ASP A 100 19.60 -2.83 -19.23
C ASP A 100 18.89 -1.68 -18.48
N GLN A 101 18.69 -0.53 -19.12
CA GLN A 101 17.94 0.58 -18.53
C GLN A 101 16.46 0.26 -18.40
N PHE A 102 15.83 -0.25 -19.46
CA PHE A 102 14.42 -0.66 -19.40
C PHE A 102 14.20 -1.80 -18.42
N LEU A 103 15.16 -2.73 -18.29
CA LEU A 103 15.08 -3.83 -17.34
C LEU A 103 15.05 -3.32 -15.90
N ARG A 104 15.96 -2.40 -15.53
CA ARG A 104 15.96 -1.79 -14.19
C ARG A 104 14.69 -1.01 -13.90
N LEU A 105 14.12 -0.32 -14.89
CA LEU A 105 12.85 0.39 -14.73
C LEU A 105 11.68 -0.58 -14.54
N HIS A 106 11.64 -1.66 -15.32
CA HIS A 106 10.66 -2.73 -15.17
C HIS A 106 10.71 -3.37 -13.77
N GLU A 107 11.92 -3.75 -13.33
CA GLU A 107 12.15 -4.27 -11.99
C GLU A 107 11.69 -3.29 -10.90
N HIS A 108 11.93 -1.99 -11.07
CA HIS A 108 11.47 -0.98 -10.10
C HIS A 108 9.95 -0.81 -10.10
N PHE A 109 9.31 -0.65 -11.27
CA PHE A 109 7.87 -0.36 -11.35
C PHE A 109 7.01 -1.58 -10.99
N SER A 110 7.45 -2.79 -11.33
CA SER A 110 6.76 -4.03 -10.98
C SER A 110 6.53 -4.17 -9.47
N LEU A 111 7.46 -3.71 -8.63
CA LEU A 111 7.31 -3.76 -7.17
C LEU A 111 6.05 -3.03 -6.66
N TYR A 112 5.61 -1.98 -7.35
CA TYR A 112 4.47 -1.16 -6.90
C TYR A 112 3.12 -1.83 -7.12
N TYR A 113 3.05 -2.87 -7.96
CA TYR A 113 1.78 -3.51 -8.30
C TYR A 113 1.82 -5.04 -8.30
N MET A 114 3.00 -5.66 -8.30
CA MET A 114 3.11 -7.12 -8.16
C MET A 114 2.89 -7.58 -6.72
N ASP A 115 3.25 -6.79 -5.70
CA ASP A 115 2.78 -7.00 -4.32
C ASP A 115 1.28 -6.66 -4.17
N LEU A 116 0.70 -5.95 -5.15
CA LEU A 116 -0.74 -5.74 -5.29
C LEU A 116 -1.41 -6.78 -6.20
N ALA A 117 -0.73 -7.85 -6.63
CA ALA A 117 -1.42 -8.99 -7.24
C ALA A 117 -2.33 -9.72 -6.23
N GLU A 118 -2.17 -9.47 -4.92
CA GLU A 118 -3.19 -9.75 -3.88
C GLU A 118 -4.34 -8.71 -3.84
N ASN A 119 -4.30 -7.70 -4.70
CA ASN A 119 -5.28 -6.64 -4.92
C ASN A 119 -5.71 -6.59 -6.40
N GLU A 120 -6.15 -7.74 -6.95
CA GLU A 120 -7.27 -7.70 -7.90
C GLU A 120 -8.31 -6.67 -7.40
N PRO A 121 -9.00 -5.90 -8.27
CA PRO A 121 -10.07 -5.00 -7.84
C PRO A 121 -11.01 -5.78 -6.94
N ARG A 122 -10.87 -5.56 -5.62
CA ARG A 122 -11.59 -6.34 -4.64
C ARG A 122 -13.02 -5.93 -4.81
N ASP A 123 -13.88 -6.89 -5.11
CA ASP A 123 -15.31 -6.63 -5.05
C ASP A 123 -15.60 -6.10 -3.64
N MET A 124 -16.16 -4.89 -3.56
CA MET A 124 -16.40 -4.22 -2.29
C MET A 124 -17.89 -4.22 -2.03
N ARG A 125 -18.27 -4.57 -0.80
CA ARG A 125 -19.63 -4.51 -0.30
C ARG A 125 -19.82 -3.26 0.54
N ARG A 126 -20.92 -2.55 0.28
CA ARG A 126 -21.44 -1.51 1.17
C ARG A 126 -22.31 -2.16 2.26
N ILE A 127 -22.08 -1.76 3.50
CA ILE A 127 -22.92 -2.11 4.65
C ILE A 127 -23.48 -0.80 5.20
N ASP A 128 -24.80 -0.65 5.15
CA ASP A 128 -25.48 0.52 5.70
C ASP A 128 -25.46 0.47 7.24
N LEU A 129 -25.14 1.60 7.85
CA LEU A 129 -25.03 1.82 9.29
C LEU A 129 -26.09 2.84 9.73
N ALA A 130 -26.19 3.06 11.04
CA ALA A 130 -27.02 4.11 11.62
C ALA A 130 -26.67 5.50 11.06
N ASP A 131 -27.62 6.43 11.16
CA ASP A 131 -27.47 7.84 10.74
C ASP A 131 -27.18 8.06 9.24
N ASN A 132 -27.48 7.06 8.39
CA ASN A 132 -27.14 6.98 6.96
C ASN A 132 -25.63 6.86 6.68
N ASP A 133 -24.84 6.55 7.70
CA ASP A 133 -23.43 6.18 7.51
C ASP A 133 -23.34 4.83 6.79
N PHE A 134 -22.16 4.52 6.27
CA PHE A 134 -21.93 3.22 5.67
C PHE A 134 -20.48 2.77 5.82
N ALA A 135 -20.25 1.48 5.92
CA ALA A 135 -18.93 0.89 5.79
C ALA A 135 -18.75 0.31 4.38
N VAL A 136 -17.54 0.42 3.85
CA VAL A 136 -17.12 -0.28 2.64
C VAL A 136 -16.08 -1.31 3.07
N VAL A 137 -16.33 -2.58 2.76
CA VAL A 137 -15.44 -3.71 3.10
C VAL A 137 -15.33 -4.67 1.92
N PRO A 138 -14.25 -5.47 1.80
CA PRO A 138 -14.18 -6.50 0.77
C PRO A 138 -15.34 -7.50 0.86
N SER A 139 -15.97 -7.82 -0.26
CA SER A 139 -17.05 -8.81 -0.39
C SER A 139 -16.62 -10.21 0.05
N SER A 140 -15.32 -10.50 0.07
CA SER A 140 -14.74 -11.75 0.56
C SER A 140 -14.74 -11.85 2.09
N TRP A 141 -14.95 -10.75 2.82
CA TRP A 141 -15.05 -10.76 4.28
C TRP A 141 -16.39 -11.32 4.73
N ILE A 142 -16.36 -12.15 5.77
CA ILE A 142 -17.56 -12.76 6.33
C ILE A 142 -18.19 -11.79 7.32
N LEU A 143 -19.41 -11.33 7.05
CA LEU A 143 -20.17 -10.53 8.00
C LEU A 143 -20.79 -11.44 9.07
N LEU A 144 -20.48 -11.15 10.34
CA LEU A 144 -21.05 -11.84 11.52
C LEU A 144 -22.32 -11.12 11.98
N GLY A 145 -23.31 -11.88 12.44
CA GLY A 145 -24.55 -11.32 13.00
C GLY A 145 -25.52 -10.78 11.95
N ASP A 146 -25.73 -11.51 10.84
CA ASP A 146 -26.63 -11.17 9.72
C ASP A 146 -28.14 -11.21 10.05
N GLY A 147 -28.52 -11.30 11.33
CA GLY A 147 -29.90 -11.44 11.80
C GLY A 147 -30.62 -10.13 12.16
N GLU A 148 -29.88 -9.04 12.41
CA GLU A 148 -30.42 -7.73 12.77
C GLU A 148 -30.22 -6.72 11.63
N SER A 149 -31.08 -5.70 11.54
CA SER A 149 -30.93 -4.66 10.52
C SER A 149 -29.66 -3.87 10.77
N SER A 150 -28.73 -3.87 9.81
CA SER A 150 -27.42 -3.22 9.93
C SER A 150 -27.50 -1.73 10.24
N GLU A 151 -28.61 -1.09 9.86
CA GLU A 151 -28.95 0.31 10.16
C GLU A 151 -29.10 0.62 11.66
N SER A 152 -29.10 -0.40 12.53
CA SER A 152 -29.14 -0.24 13.99
C SER A 152 -27.75 -0.09 14.62
N PHE A 153 -26.68 -0.20 13.82
CA PHE A 153 -25.30 -0.20 14.31
C PHE A 153 -24.50 1.00 13.80
N SER A 154 -23.66 1.59 14.65
CA SER A 154 -22.85 2.77 14.32
C SER A 154 -21.38 2.46 13.99
N GLN A 155 -20.88 1.28 14.36
CA GLN A 155 -19.47 0.90 14.21
C GLN A 155 -19.31 -0.48 13.58
N VAL A 156 -18.16 -0.68 12.95
CA VAL A 156 -17.73 -1.95 12.36
C VAL A 156 -16.35 -2.30 12.90
N SER A 157 -16.18 -3.53 13.32
CA SER A 157 -14.90 -4.08 13.72
C SER A 157 -14.60 -5.36 12.92
N VAL A 158 -13.33 -5.72 12.90
CA VAL A 158 -12.78 -6.83 12.13
C VAL A 158 -12.06 -7.78 13.07
N VAL A 159 -12.32 -9.07 12.90
CA VAL A 159 -11.48 -10.15 13.42
C VAL A 159 -10.52 -10.58 12.32
N GLU A 160 -9.23 -10.39 12.58
CA GLU A 160 -8.12 -10.81 11.72
C GLU A 160 -7.33 -11.93 12.41
N ILE A 161 -6.92 -12.94 11.63
CA ILE A 161 -5.99 -13.97 12.11
C ILE A 161 -4.63 -13.67 11.48
N CYS A 162 -3.74 -13.01 12.23
CA CYS A 162 -2.41 -12.68 11.75
C CYS A 162 -1.61 -13.95 11.48
N GLY A 163 -1.05 -14.06 10.27
CA GLY A 163 -0.43 -15.31 9.78
C GLY A 163 -1.44 -16.36 9.29
N GLY A 164 -2.74 -16.05 9.34
CA GLY A 164 -3.84 -16.94 8.92
C GLY A 164 -3.94 -17.18 7.42
N ALA A 165 -3.28 -16.36 6.59
CA ALA A 165 -3.23 -16.56 5.13
C ALA A 165 -2.68 -17.94 4.75
N LYS A 166 -1.69 -18.46 5.50
CA LYS A 166 -1.14 -19.81 5.32
C LYS A 166 -2.16 -20.92 5.60
N HIS A 167 -3.21 -20.60 6.34
CA HIS A 167 -4.29 -21.50 6.75
C HIS A 167 -5.60 -21.22 6.00
N GLY A 168 -5.58 -20.32 5.01
CA GLY A 168 -6.78 -19.90 4.28
C GLY A 168 -7.83 -19.22 5.16
N ALA A 169 -7.40 -18.58 6.25
CA ALA A 169 -8.32 -17.99 7.21
C ALA A 169 -8.92 -16.68 6.65
N PRO A 170 -10.26 -16.54 6.65
CA PRO A 170 -10.92 -15.32 6.19
C PRO A 170 -10.82 -14.19 7.23
N HIS A 171 -11.13 -12.97 6.80
CA HIS A 171 -11.43 -11.88 7.73
C HIS A 171 -12.92 -11.89 8.06
N PHE A 172 -13.26 -11.54 9.29
CA PHE A 172 -14.65 -11.43 9.72
C PHE A 172 -14.95 -9.98 10.09
N ALA A 173 -16.00 -9.41 9.50
CA ALA A 173 -16.52 -8.10 9.91
C ALA A 173 -17.70 -8.31 10.85
N PHE A 174 -17.86 -7.47 11.87
CA PHE A 174 -19.02 -7.49 12.75
C PHE A 174 -19.44 -6.07 13.13
N LEU A 175 -20.74 -5.91 13.35
CA LEU A 175 -21.35 -4.62 13.66
C LEU A 175 -21.55 -4.48 15.17
N HIS A 176 -21.34 -3.29 15.72
CA HIS A 176 -21.53 -3.02 17.15
C HIS A 176 -21.79 -1.52 17.41
N ASN A 177 -22.19 -1.20 18.64
CA ASN A 177 -22.50 0.16 19.13
C ASN A 177 -21.57 0.55 20.31
N GLY A 178 -20.29 0.20 20.22
CA GLY A 178 -19.33 0.36 21.32
C GLY A 178 -18.86 -0.98 21.89
N GLU A 179 -19.15 -1.28 23.16
CA GLU A 179 -18.67 -2.50 23.81
C GLU A 179 -19.31 -3.77 23.24
N TYR A 180 -18.50 -4.81 23.07
CA TYR A 180 -18.91 -6.14 22.60
C TYR A 180 -18.17 -7.22 23.40
N ASN A 181 -18.73 -8.42 23.41
CA ASN A 181 -18.11 -9.60 24.01
C ASN A 181 -17.33 -10.38 22.94
N GLU A 182 -16.01 -10.50 23.12
CA GLU A 182 -15.13 -11.18 22.16
C GLU A 182 -15.46 -12.66 21.99
N GLU A 183 -15.88 -13.37 23.05
CA GLU A 183 -16.23 -14.79 22.96
C GLU A 183 -17.47 -15.00 22.10
N ASP A 184 -18.49 -14.14 22.25
CA ASP A 184 -19.71 -14.22 21.44
C ASP A 184 -19.41 -13.97 19.96
N VAL A 185 -18.50 -13.04 19.66
CA VAL A 185 -18.03 -12.76 18.30
C VAL A 185 -17.23 -13.95 17.74
N LEU A 186 -16.37 -14.57 18.55
CA LEU A 186 -15.61 -15.76 18.15
C LEU A 186 -16.52 -16.96 17.90
N ASP A 187 -17.53 -17.17 18.72
CA ASP A 187 -18.52 -18.23 18.52
C ASP A 187 -19.25 -18.06 17.17
N LEU A 188 -19.65 -16.83 16.83
CA LEU A 188 -20.23 -16.52 15.53
C LEU A 188 -19.23 -16.76 14.38
N ALA A 189 -17.96 -16.38 14.58
CA ALA A 189 -16.91 -16.61 13.59
C ALA A 189 -16.61 -18.11 13.39
N ILE A 190 -16.58 -18.89 14.47
CA ILE A 190 -16.42 -20.36 14.46
C ILE A 190 -17.59 -21.02 13.73
N GLN A 191 -18.83 -20.54 13.94
CA GLN A 191 -19.99 -21.06 13.22
C GLN A 191 -19.87 -20.87 11.69
N LYS A 192 -19.33 -19.72 11.25
CA LYS A 192 -19.14 -19.43 9.81
C LYS A 192 -17.87 -20.05 9.24
N TRP A 193 -16.82 -20.24 10.05
CA TRP A 193 -15.56 -20.89 9.68
C TRP A 193 -15.06 -21.81 10.81
N PRO A 194 -15.52 -23.08 10.85
CA PRO A 194 -15.22 -24.04 11.91
C PRO A 194 -13.73 -24.24 12.25
N PRO A 195 -12.77 -24.16 11.31
CA PRO A 195 -11.35 -24.29 11.65
C PRO A 195 -10.83 -23.23 12.65
N LEU A 196 -11.55 -22.12 12.86
CA LEU A 196 -11.23 -21.16 13.91
C LEU A 196 -11.28 -21.78 15.30
N PHE A 197 -12.09 -22.83 15.51
CA PHE A 197 -12.26 -23.44 16.82
C PHE A 197 -10.92 -23.89 17.41
N ASP A 198 -10.14 -24.62 16.62
CA ASP A 198 -8.84 -25.15 17.04
C ASP A 198 -7.86 -24.01 17.37
N LEU A 199 -7.86 -22.95 16.56
CA LEU A 199 -7.01 -21.76 16.78
C LEU A 199 -7.43 -20.97 18.03
N ALA A 200 -8.73 -20.79 18.25
CA ALA A 200 -9.26 -20.01 19.37
C ALA A 200 -9.07 -20.71 20.74
N HIS A 201 -8.92 -22.04 20.73
CA HIS A 201 -8.72 -22.87 21.92
C HIS A 201 -7.26 -23.35 22.10
N ASP A 202 -6.37 -23.06 21.15
CA ASP A 202 -4.94 -23.36 21.29
C ASP A 202 -4.31 -22.39 22.31
N PRO A 203 -3.75 -22.88 23.43
CA PRO A 203 -3.11 -22.03 24.44
C PRO A 203 -1.87 -21.28 23.93
N CYS A 204 -1.33 -21.65 22.76
CA CYS A 204 -0.22 -20.95 22.12
C CYS A 204 -0.67 -19.76 21.27
N VAL A 205 -1.95 -19.68 20.90
CA VAL A 205 -2.49 -18.62 20.06
C VAL A 205 -2.79 -17.39 20.91
N GLY A 206 -2.17 -16.27 20.54
CA GLY A 206 -2.39 -14.99 21.21
C GLY A 206 -3.75 -14.39 20.84
N ARG A 207 -4.33 -13.59 21.74
CA ARG A 207 -5.47 -12.72 21.46
C ARG A 207 -5.09 -11.27 21.67
N TRP A 208 -5.51 -10.41 20.74
CA TRP A 208 -5.12 -9.01 20.71
C TRP A 208 -6.29 -8.09 20.40
N ASN A 209 -6.41 -6.99 21.15
CA ASN A 209 -7.40 -5.96 20.91
C ASN A 209 -6.83 -4.55 21.18
N SER A 210 -7.67 -3.53 21.02
CA SER A 210 -7.30 -2.13 21.28
C SER A 210 -6.88 -1.84 22.73
N LYS A 211 -7.20 -2.73 23.68
CA LYS A 211 -6.85 -2.65 25.11
C LYS A 211 -5.54 -3.40 25.43
N SER A 212 -5.01 -4.22 24.52
CA SER A 212 -3.76 -4.96 24.70
C SER A 212 -2.54 -4.02 24.63
N ALA A 213 -1.54 -4.24 25.50
CA ALA A 213 -0.32 -3.44 25.52
C ALA A 213 0.52 -3.67 24.25
N LYS A 214 0.75 -2.61 23.45
CA LYS A 214 1.32 -2.53 22.07
C LYS A 214 2.56 -3.37 21.67
N SER A 215 3.06 -4.29 22.47
CA SER A 215 4.15 -5.20 22.11
C SER A 215 3.68 -6.66 21.95
N CYS A 216 3.15 -7.01 20.77
CA CYS A 216 3.22 -8.38 20.29
C CYS A 216 4.05 -8.37 19.00
N VAL A 217 5.23 -8.98 19.05
CA VAL A 217 6.01 -9.26 17.84
C VAL A 217 5.54 -10.61 17.33
N TYR A 218 5.00 -10.64 16.11
CA TYR A 218 4.64 -11.89 15.43
C TYR A 218 5.89 -12.76 15.28
N ASN A 219 5.99 -13.80 16.10
CA ASN A 219 7.10 -14.76 16.09
C ASN A 219 6.78 -16.02 15.28
N GLY A 220 5.79 -15.96 14.38
CA GLY A 220 5.37 -17.09 13.54
C GLY A 220 4.20 -17.91 14.09
N VAL A 221 3.71 -17.62 15.30
CA VAL A 221 2.51 -18.24 15.88
C VAL A 221 1.28 -17.39 15.52
N PRO A 222 0.15 -18.00 15.09
CA PRO A 222 -1.07 -17.24 14.78
C PRO A 222 -1.55 -16.39 15.96
N VAL A 223 -2.09 -15.22 15.67
CA VAL A 223 -2.69 -14.31 16.66
C VAL A 223 -4.07 -13.89 16.16
N ILE A 224 -5.07 -13.97 17.02
CA ILE A 224 -6.43 -13.48 16.74
C ILE A 224 -6.50 -12.02 17.19
N CYS A 225 -6.76 -11.13 16.25
CA CYS A 225 -6.75 -9.70 16.45
C CYS A 225 -8.13 -9.09 16.20
N PHE A 226 -8.53 -8.17 17.08
CA PHE A 226 -9.74 -7.36 16.94
C PHE A 226 -9.35 -5.92 16.62
N HIS A 227 -9.86 -5.41 15.50
CA HIS A 227 -9.56 -4.09 14.98
C HIS A 227 -10.83 -3.32 14.67
N GLU A 228 -10.98 -2.12 15.22
CA GLU A 228 -12.05 -1.22 14.82
C GLU A 228 -11.70 -0.58 13.47
N LEU A 229 -12.61 -0.67 12.50
CA LEU A 229 -12.46 0.02 11.21
C LEU A 229 -12.50 1.52 11.44
N GLN A 230 -11.49 2.21 10.92
CA GLN A 230 -11.40 3.66 11.04
C GLN A 230 -12.22 4.35 9.95
N ASP A 231 -12.58 5.60 10.22
CA ASP A 231 -13.26 6.45 9.24
C ASP A 231 -12.35 6.73 8.03
N ALA A 232 -12.92 6.85 6.83
CA ALA A 232 -12.19 7.19 5.61
C ALA A 232 -11.36 8.48 5.78
N SER A 233 -11.91 9.48 6.49
CA SER A 233 -11.23 10.74 6.81
C SER A 233 -9.98 10.58 7.67
N PHE A 234 -9.87 9.50 8.46
CA PHE A 234 -8.67 9.19 9.23
C PHE A 234 -7.48 8.90 8.32
N TYR A 235 -7.72 8.16 7.23
CA TYR A 235 -6.72 7.76 6.25
C TYR A 235 -6.37 8.93 5.32
N GLU A 236 -7.39 9.61 4.78
CA GLU A 236 -7.23 10.77 3.91
C GLU A 236 -6.42 11.90 4.58
N GLY A 237 -6.75 12.22 5.84
CA GLY A 237 -6.05 13.26 6.60
C GLY A 237 -4.58 12.95 6.89
N ARG A 238 -4.15 11.70 6.69
CA ARG A 238 -2.76 11.24 6.87
C ARG A 238 -2.08 10.88 5.55
N GLY A 239 -2.77 10.99 4.41
CA GLY A 239 -2.26 10.52 3.12
C GLY A 239 -1.93 9.02 3.13
N LEU A 240 -2.69 8.23 3.89
CA LEU A 240 -2.59 6.78 3.95
C LEU A 240 -3.74 6.16 3.16
N ASP A 241 -3.51 4.97 2.61
CA ASP A 241 -4.59 4.14 2.07
C ASP A 241 -5.23 3.31 3.20
N ALA A 242 -6.54 3.14 3.12
CA ALA A 242 -7.26 2.26 4.04
C ALA A 242 -6.82 0.80 3.81
N PRO A 243 -6.48 0.03 4.86
CA PRO A 243 -6.13 -1.38 4.73
C PRO A 243 -7.22 -2.14 4.00
N CYS A 244 -6.85 -2.89 2.95
CA CYS A 244 -7.80 -3.62 2.11
C CYS A 244 -8.87 -2.75 1.44
N GLY A 245 -8.71 -1.42 1.41
CA GLY A 245 -9.74 -0.46 0.98
C GLY A 245 -10.92 -0.36 1.96
N ALA A 246 -10.82 -0.95 3.16
CA ALA A 246 -11.92 -1.05 4.09
C ALA A 246 -11.97 0.18 5.03
N ALA A 247 -13.09 0.90 5.07
CA ALA A 247 -13.25 2.08 5.91
C ALA A 247 -14.74 2.39 6.20
N VAL A 248 -14.98 3.20 7.24
CA VAL A 248 -16.29 3.76 7.55
C VAL A 248 -16.44 5.15 6.93
N HIS A 249 -17.56 5.42 6.29
CA HIS A 249 -17.90 6.70 5.69
C HIS A 249 -19.03 7.36 6.49
N ARG A 250 -18.67 8.47 7.14
CA ARG A 250 -19.59 9.29 7.92
C ARG A 250 -20.26 10.30 7.01
N CYS A 251 -21.58 10.24 6.87
CA CYS A 251 -22.35 11.12 5.98
C CYS A 251 -22.73 12.45 6.64
N GLN A 252 -22.67 12.54 7.97
CA GLN A 252 -22.87 13.80 8.70
C GLN A 252 -21.52 14.48 8.99
N GLN A 253 -21.21 15.52 8.23
CA GLN A 253 -20.33 16.63 8.61
C GLN A 253 -21.07 17.96 8.42
#